data_AF-A0A811GBB7-F1
#
_entry.id   AF-A0A811GBB7-F1
#
_cell.length_a   1.000
_cell.length_b   1.000
_cell.length_c   1.000
_cell.angle_alpha   90.00
_cell.angle_beta   90.00
_cell.angle_gamma   90.00
#
_symmetry.space_group_name_H-M   'P 1'
#
loop_
_entity.id
_entity.type
_entity.pdbx_description
1 polymer ?
#
loop_
_entity_poly.entity_id
_entity_poly.type
_entity_poly.pdbx_seq_one_letter_code
_entity_poly.pdbx_strand_id
1 'polypeptide(L)'
;MNPDVEHSIIGMIYDAGLDATLWPEVIQKIVEYTESKTAILTALDRLNPNYDFVHTWNIPAVCLDAYQNEQIKLIDMKLHMPLWQQIGVGGVINQDLSHYASSEDPDASLFYEKCLKITGICYIAGVLLEQNEYSWSVLGIHRSPQHMPFSMQELEFFKRIRVHIRRSLQIHKQLSYARRENQNLYRMLDAIKVGIILIDEQRSVRYTNKRAQEMMQRSKVFELDRYGRISTLRVHQQRFEQLIHSAQLDGSLPKHEVGGVMPVYNSEGEQFMLTVTPFSRMNSMADLSQSKHAYVVLSISETGQKYTLAAAFLKEAYGLSTREFEICELFVNGMNLGEIAETLHLTLSSVRTYVKNIYGKMRCNSQAELMHKLMGMTIEFEHID
;
A
#
# COMPACT_ATOMS: atom_id res chain seq x y z
N MET A 1 -26.14 -20.50 29.24
CA MET A 1 -25.29 -20.21 28.07
C MET A 1 -24.57 -21.49 27.64
N ASN A 2 -24.57 -21.83 26.34
CA ASN A 2 -24.02 -23.09 25.79
C ASN A 2 -22.51 -22.97 25.47
N PRO A 3 -21.62 -23.74 26.13
CA PRO A 3 -20.18 -23.69 25.89
C PRO A 3 -19.76 -23.97 24.44
N ASP A 4 -20.44 -24.85 23.70
CA ASP A 4 -20.05 -25.20 22.33
C ASP A 4 -20.24 -24.00 21.38
N VAL A 5 -21.29 -23.21 21.60
CA VAL A 5 -21.55 -21.98 20.86
C VAL A 5 -20.47 -20.94 21.18
N GLU A 6 -20.05 -20.83 22.44
CA GLU A 6 -18.96 -19.93 22.85
C GLU A 6 -17.63 -20.30 22.16
N HIS A 7 -17.28 -21.58 22.10
CA HIS A 7 -16.08 -22.04 21.37
C HIS A 7 -16.16 -21.73 19.87
N SER A 8 -17.33 -21.90 19.25
CA SER A 8 -17.54 -21.51 17.86
C SER A 8 -17.33 -20.02 17.63
N ILE A 9 -17.85 -19.16 18.52
CA ILE A 9 -17.65 -17.71 18.44
C ILE A 9 -16.15 -17.37 18.55
N ILE A 10 -15.42 -18.04 19.44
CA ILE A 10 -13.97 -17.86 19.58
C ILE A 10 -13.24 -18.19 18.27
N GLY A 11 -13.61 -19.28 17.58
CA GLY A 11 -13.06 -19.62 16.27
C GLY A 11 -13.28 -18.50 15.24
N MET A 12 -14.53 -18.05 15.11
CA MET A 12 -14.90 -16.98 14.17
C MET A 12 -14.16 -15.67 14.46
N ILE A 13 -13.87 -15.35 15.74
CA ILE A 13 -13.09 -14.18 16.12
C ILE A 13 -11.67 -14.23 15.54
N TYR A 14 -11.02 -15.39 15.56
CA TYR A 14 -9.67 -15.53 15.00
C TYR A 14 -9.68 -15.46 13.48
N ASP A 15 -10.68 -16.05 12.82
CA ASP A 15 -10.86 -15.92 11.37
C ASP A 15 -11.07 -14.44 11.00
N ALA A 16 -11.87 -13.71 11.77
CA ALA A 16 -12.07 -12.26 11.60
C ALA A 16 -10.83 -11.40 11.90
N GLY A 17 -9.86 -11.94 12.67
CA GLY A 17 -8.55 -11.32 12.86
C GLY A 17 -7.65 -11.40 11.61
N LEU A 18 -7.89 -12.37 10.73
CA LEU A 18 -7.19 -12.52 9.44
C LEU A 18 -7.93 -11.79 8.31
N ASP A 19 -9.25 -11.76 8.38
CA ASP A 19 -10.14 -11.07 7.46
C ASP A 19 -11.22 -10.27 8.21
N ALA A 20 -11.02 -8.95 8.30
CA ALA A 20 -11.93 -8.07 9.02
C ALA A 20 -13.37 -8.05 8.45
N THR A 21 -13.59 -8.50 7.21
CA THR A 21 -14.94 -8.57 6.63
C THR A 21 -15.86 -9.57 7.31
N LEU A 22 -15.32 -10.47 8.15
CA LEU A 22 -16.07 -11.48 8.90
C LEU A 22 -16.59 -10.99 10.27
N TRP A 23 -16.13 -9.82 10.75
CA TRP A 23 -16.59 -9.27 12.03
C TRP A 23 -18.12 -9.07 12.15
N PRO A 24 -18.87 -8.69 11.09
CA PRO A 24 -20.34 -8.63 11.14
C PRO A 24 -21.00 -9.94 11.61
N GLU A 25 -20.52 -11.09 11.13
CA GLU A 25 -21.05 -12.39 11.53
C GLU A 25 -20.72 -12.73 12.98
N VAL A 26 -19.51 -12.36 13.43
CA VAL A 26 -19.07 -12.53 14.83
C VAL A 26 -19.97 -11.73 15.77
N ILE A 27 -20.20 -10.45 15.49
CA ILE A 27 -21.02 -9.60 16.37
C ILE A 27 -22.49 -10.03 16.34
N GLN A 28 -23.01 -10.51 15.20
CA GLN A 28 -24.33 -11.13 15.12
C GLN A 28 -24.42 -12.34 16.07
N LYS A 29 -23.45 -13.25 16.01
CA LYS A 29 -23.45 -14.45 16.88
C LYS A 29 -23.34 -14.12 18.35
N ILE A 30 -22.57 -13.08 18.71
CA ILE A 30 -22.53 -12.57 20.09
C ILE A 30 -23.91 -12.07 20.52
N VAL A 31 -24.59 -11.27 19.69
CA VAL A 31 -25.93 -10.74 19.97
C VAL A 31 -26.95 -11.85 20.16
N GLU A 32 -26.95 -12.87 19.29
CA GLU A 32 -27.82 -14.05 19.41
C GLU A 32 -27.53 -14.83 20.70
N TYR A 33 -26.25 -15.07 21.01
CA TYR A 33 -25.82 -15.85 22.17
C TYR A 33 -26.13 -15.17 23.51
N THR A 34 -26.13 -13.83 23.55
CA THR A 34 -26.48 -13.03 24.73
C THR A 34 -27.88 -12.46 24.66
N GLU A 35 -28.77 -12.98 23.82
CA GLU A 35 -30.18 -12.54 23.69
C GLU A 35 -30.32 -11.01 23.71
N SER A 36 -29.50 -10.37 22.89
CA SER A 36 -29.36 -8.92 22.84
C SER A 36 -30.01 -8.35 21.58
N LYS A 37 -30.13 -7.03 21.51
CA LYS A 37 -30.81 -6.36 20.40
C LYS A 37 -29.86 -5.91 19.30
N THR A 38 -28.77 -5.24 19.68
CA THR A 38 -27.83 -4.62 18.75
C THR A 38 -26.40 -4.75 19.23
N ALA A 39 -25.46 -4.58 18.30
CA ALA A 39 -24.03 -4.50 18.62
C ALA A 39 -23.33 -3.43 17.78
N ILE A 40 -22.23 -2.92 18.33
CA ILE A 40 -21.22 -2.14 17.61
C ILE A 40 -19.84 -2.62 18.02
N LEU A 41 -18.98 -2.86 17.03
CA LEU A 41 -17.56 -3.09 17.22
C LEU A 41 -16.81 -2.03 16.41
N THR A 42 -16.02 -1.24 17.12
CA THR A 42 -15.18 -0.18 16.55
C THR A 42 -13.74 -0.52 16.83
N ALA A 43 -12.89 -0.40 15.81
CA ALA A 43 -11.44 -0.50 15.93
C ALA A 43 -10.83 0.63 15.10
N LEU A 44 -10.08 1.52 15.74
CA LEU A 44 -9.50 2.71 15.12
C LEU A 44 -8.03 2.87 15.53
N ASP A 45 -7.20 3.28 14.58
CA ASP A 45 -5.78 3.61 14.75
C ASP A 45 -5.40 4.77 13.82
N ARG A 46 -5.20 5.95 14.42
CA ARG A 46 -4.85 7.18 13.69
C ARG A 46 -3.54 7.11 12.94
N LEU A 47 -2.61 6.23 13.34
CA LEU A 47 -1.34 6.04 12.64
C LEU A 47 -1.48 5.06 11.46
N ASN A 48 -2.55 4.26 11.46
CA ASN A 48 -2.80 3.27 10.42
C ASN A 48 -4.29 3.16 10.05
N PRO A 49 -4.82 4.09 9.24
CA PRO A 49 -6.24 4.08 8.86
C PRO A 49 -6.71 2.82 8.11
N ASN A 50 -5.80 2.00 7.57
CA ASN A 50 -6.17 0.71 6.95
C ASN A 50 -6.55 -0.37 7.98
N TYR A 51 -6.25 -0.14 9.26
CA TYR A 51 -6.75 -0.95 10.37
C TYR A 51 -8.21 -0.65 10.67
N ASP A 52 -8.66 0.58 10.39
CA ASP A 52 -9.92 1.12 10.89
C ASP A 52 -11.14 0.40 10.34
N PHE A 53 -12.05 0.04 11.24
CA PHE A 53 -13.38 -0.41 10.86
C PHE A 53 -14.42 -0.09 11.94
N VAL A 54 -15.67 0.01 11.50
CA VAL A 54 -16.85 0.07 12.36
C VAL A 54 -17.87 -0.91 11.80
N HIS A 55 -18.17 -1.94 12.58
CA HIS A 55 -19.20 -2.91 12.24
C HIS A 55 -20.34 -2.79 13.24
N THR A 56 -21.57 -2.80 12.73
CA THR A 56 -22.77 -2.70 13.53
C THR A 56 -23.72 -3.84 13.18
N TRP A 57 -24.52 -4.25 14.15
CA TRP A 57 -25.58 -5.23 13.96
C TRP A 57 -26.90 -4.67 14.46
N ASN A 58 -27.92 -4.67 13.60
CA ASN A 58 -29.29 -4.25 13.91
C ASN A 58 -29.40 -2.81 14.46
N ILE A 59 -28.44 -1.94 14.14
CA ILE A 59 -28.51 -0.50 14.40
C ILE A 59 -29.12 0.18 13.16
N PRO A 60 -30.24 0.91 13.28
CA PRO A 60 -30.85 1.59 12.14
C PRO A 60 -29.91 2.61 11.47
N ALA A 61 -29.95 2.68 10.13
CA ALA A 61 -29.12 3.60 9.35
C ALA A 61 -29.28 5.06 9.77
N VAL A 62 -30.51 5.49 10.07
CA VAL A 62 -30.80 6.86 10.56
C VAL A 62 -30.01 7.21 11.82
N CYS A 63 -29.76 6.23 12.70
CA CYS A 63 -28.96 6.43 13.90
C CYS A 63 -27.47 6.47 13.59
N LEU A 64 -27.00 5.65 12.64
CA LEU A 64 -25.62 5.71 12.16
C LEU A 64 -25.33 7.07 11.51
N ASP A 65 -26.24 7.59 10.70
CA ASP A 65 -26.14 8.90 10.07
C ASP A 65 -26.14 10.02 11.11
N ALA A 66 -27.01 9.95 12.13
CA ALA A 66 -26.98 10.88 13.25
C ALA A 66 -25.65 10.84 14.00
N TYR A 67 -25.05 9.65 14.14
CA TYR A 67 -23.76 9.46 14.79
C TYR A 67 -22.56 9.87 13.90
N GLN A 68 -22.75 10.09 12.61
CA GLN A 68 -21.74 10.72 11.75
C GLN A 68 -21.58 12.22 12.04
N ASN A 69 -22.57 12.85 12.66
CA ASN A 69 -22.49 14.24 13.11
C ASN A 69 -21.44 14.39 14.21
N GLU A 70 -20.44 15.26 13.98
CA GLU A 70 -19.33 15.50 14.89
C GLU A 70 -19.77 15.95 16.28
N GLN A 71 -20.87 16.72 16.37
CA GLN A 71 -21.43 17.15 17.65
C GLN A 71 -21.91 15.96 18.51
N ILE A 72 -22.55 14.96 17.89
CA ILE A 72 -23.04 13.77 18.60
C ILE A 72 -21.87 12.91 19.08
N LYS A 73 -20.82 12.76 18.28
CA LYS A 73 -19.60 12.04 18.69
C LYS A 73 -18.92 12.70 19.89
N LEU A 74 -18.80 14.03 19.88
CA LEU A 74 -18.21 14.78 20.99
C LEU A 74 -19.02 14.64 22.27
N ILE A 75 -20.35 14.66 22.16
CA ILE A 75 -21.26 14.42 23.29
C ILE A 75 -21.09 13.01 23.84
N ASP A 76 -21.13 11.98 22.98
CA ASP A 76 -20.93 10.59 23.41
C ASP A 76 -19.58 10.41 24.14
N MET A 77 -18.50 10.96 23.57
CA MET A 77 -17.19 10.94 24.21
C MET A 77 -17.21 11.66 25.56
N LYS A 78 -17.81 12.86 25.65
CA LYS A 78 -17.90 13.61 26.92
C LYS A 78 -18.65 12.83 27.99
N LEU A 79 -19.74 12.14 27.62
CA LEU A 79 -20.59 11.39 28.55
C LEU A 79 -19.94 10.07 29.00
N HIS A 80 -19.29 9.33 28.10
CA HIS A 80 -18.89 7.95 28.37
C HIS A 80 -17.37 7.75 28.55
N MET A 81 -16.52 8.66 28.05
CA MET A 81 -15.06 8.51 28.17
C MET A 81 -14.54 8.44 29.63
N PRO A 82 -15.06 9.22 30.59
CA PRO A 82 -14.64 9.10 32.00
C PRO A 82 -14.89 7.70 32.58
N LEU A 83 -16.03 7.09 32.22
CA LEU A 83 -16.38 5.73 32.64
C LEU A 83 -15.40 4.71 32.06
N TRP A 84 -15.06 4.84 30.78
CA TRP A 84 -14.09 3.97 30.13
C TRP A 84 -12.68 4.10 30.72
N GLN A 85 -12.25 5.32 31.03
CA GLN A 85 -10.96 5.57 31.69
C GLN A 85 -10.89 4.96 33.09
N GLN A 86 -11.98 5.03 33.87
CA GLN A 86 -12.04 4.45 35.20
C GLN A 86 -11.96 2.91 35.17
N ILE A 87 -12.62 2.29 34.20
CA ILE A 87 -12.69 0.83 34.07
C ILE A 87 -11.41 0.25 33.45
N GLY A 88 -10.81 0.99 32.53
CA GLY A 88 -9.55 0.64 31.88
C GLY A 88 -9.69 -0.48 30.84
N VAL A 89 -8.60 -0.70 30.10
CA VAL A 89 -8.55 -1.67 29.00
C VAL A 89 -8.81 -3.10 29.51
N GLY A 90 -9.74 -3.78 28.86
CA GLY A 90 -10.21 -5.12 29.21
C GLY A 90 -11.32 -5.14 30.26
N GLY A 91 -11.68 -4.00 30.86
CA GLY A 91 -12.82 -3.95 31.75
C GLY A 91 -14.15 -4.04 30.99
N VAL A 92 -15.19 -4.51 31.68
CA VAL A 92 -16.54 -4.67 31.15
C VAL A 92 -17.45 -3.67 31.85
N ILE A 93 -18.07 -2.77 31.10
CA ILE A 93 -19.14 -1.90 31.59
C ILE A 93 -20.46 -2.66 31.58
N ASN A 94 -21.33 -2.34 32.53
CA ASN A 94 -22.74 -2.72 32.52
C ASN A 94 -23.52 -1.52 33.03
N GLN A 95 -24.29 -0.85 32.15
CA GLN A 95 -24.97 0.39 32.48
C GLN A 95 -26.44 0.34 32.08
N ASP A 96 -27.26 0.93 32.94
CA ASP A 96 -28.64 1.30 32.62
C ASP A 96 -28.65 2.74 32.11
N LEU A 97 -28.93 2.90 30.83
CA LEU A 97 -28.96 4.17 30.11
C LEU A 97 -30.33 4.85 30.19
N SER A 98 -31.32 4.26 30.89
CA SER A 98 -32.65 4.87 31.04
C SER A 98 -32.62 6.21 31.77
N HIS A 99 -31.61 6.46 32.61
CA HIS A 99 -31.44 7.73 33.32
C HIS A 99 -31.29 8.94 32.38
N TYR A 100 -30.83 8.73 31.14
CA TYR A 100 -30.74 9.80 30.15
C TYR A 100 -32.10 10.36 29.73
N ALA A 101 -33.17 9.56 29.82
CA ALA A 101 -34.53 9.97 29.45
C ALA A 101 -35.08 11.10 30.35
N SER A 102 -34.56 11.20 31.58
CA SER A 102 -34.95 12.20 32.57
C SER A 102 -33.82 13.21 32.88
N SER A 103 -32.76 13.25 32.07
CA SER A 103 -31.63 14.15 32.32
C SER A 103 -31.99 15.60 31.98
N GLU A 104 -31.65 16.53 32.88
CA GLU A 104 -31.74 17.98 32.64
C GLU A 104 -30.51 18.53 31.89
N ASP A 105 -29.44 17.74 31.76
CA ASP A 105 -28.25 18.14 31.00
C ASP A 105 -28.57 18.14 29.48
N PRO A 106 -28.34 19.26 28.76
CA PRO A 106 -28.69 19.37 27.35
C PRO A 106 -27.98 18.35 26.44
N ASP A 107 -26.72 18.02 26.72
CA ASP A 107 -25.94 17.07 25.92
C ASP A 107 -26.49 15.65 26.12
N ALA A 108 -26.73 15.26 27.36
CA ALA A 108 -27.37 13.99 27.75
C ALA A 108 -28.77 13.82 27.13
N SER A 109 -29.59 14.88 27.16
CA SER A 109 -30.93 14.89 26.57
C SER A 109 -30.87 14.76 25.05
N LEU A 110 -29.95 15.47 24.40
CA LEU A 110 -29.75 15.39 22.95
C LEU A 110 -29.26 14.00 22.52
N PHE A 111 -28.33 13.40 23.28
CA PHE A 111 -27.87 12.03 23.05
C PHE A 111 -29.00 11.02 23.16
N TYR A 112 -29.86 11.15 24.17
CA TYR A 112 -31.04 10.29 24.32
C TYR A 112 -31.98 10.39 23.12
N GLU A 113 -32.41 11.60 22.76
CA GLU A 113 -33.39 11.81 21.68
C GLU A 113 -32.86 11.36 20.31
N LYS A 114 -31.56 11.57 20.03
CA LYS A 114 -30.96 11.25 18.73
C LYS A 114 -30.45 9.82 18.62
N CYS A 115 -30.02 9.20 19.72
CA CYS A 115 -29.38 7.88 19.70
C CYS A 115 -30.23 6.82 20.41
N LEU A 116 -30.52 6.99 21.70
CA LEU A 116 -31.10 5.92 22.53
C LEU A 116 -32.59 5.69 22.26
N LYS A 117 -33.38 6.76 22.15
CA LYS A 117 -34.84 6.69 21.98
C LYS A 117 -35.25 6.07 20.65
N ILE A 118 -34.58 6.46 19.56
CA ILE A 118 -34.85 5.96 18.20
C ILE A 118 -34.45 4.49 18.07
N THR A 119 -33.32 4.11 18.65
CA THR A 119 -32.86 2.71 18.66
C THR A 119 -33.61 1.84 19.68
N GLY A 120 -34.27 2.45 20.67
CA GLY A 120 -34.87 1.76 21.81
C GLY A 120 -33.83 1.00 22.64
N ILE A 121 -32.62 1.55 22.76
CA ILE A 121 -31.54 1.02 23.61
C ILE A 121 -31.72 1.53 25.04
N CYS A 122 -31.63 0.63 26.01
CA CYS A 122 -31.81 0.91 27.43
C CYS A 122 -30.64 0.40 28.28
N TYR A 123 -30.14 -0.79 27.98
CA TYR A 123 -29.00 -1.37 28.70
C TYR A 123 -27.82 -1.54 27.74
N ILE A 124 -26.62 -1.33 28.25
CA ILE A 124 -25.36 -1.59 27.53
C ILE A 124 -24.44 -2.46 28.37
N ALA A 125 -23.93 -3.53 27.76
CA ALA A 125 -22.71 -4.18 28.17
C ALA A 125 -21.64 -3.83 27.15
N GLY A 126 -20.47 -3.41 27.61
CA GLY A 126 -19.41 -3.00 26.69
C GLY A 126 -18.04 -3.36 27.20
N VAL A 127 -17.11 -3.52 26.28
CA VAL A 127 -15.72 -3.89 26.57
C VAL A 127 -14.79 -2.91 25.89
N LEU A 128 -13.94 -2.27 26.67
CA LEU A 128 -12.82 -1.50 26.13
C LEU A 128 -11.71 -2.48 25.72
N LEU A 129 -11.44 -2.59 24.43
CA LEU A 129 -10.51 -3.57 23.87
C LEU A 129 -9.11 -2.98 23.74
N GLU A 130 -9.01 -1.71 23.38
CA GLU A 130 -7.75 -0.97 23.23
C GLU A 130 -7.98 0.52 23.50
N GLN A 131 -7.04 1.14 24.20
CA GLN A 131 -6.97 2.59 24.36
C GLN A 131 -5.50 2.99 24.51
N ASN A 132 -5.00 3.81 23.60
CA ASN A 132 -3.79 4.59 23.77
C ASN A 132 -3.97 5.97 23.09
N GLU A 133 -2.89 6.74 22.92
CA GLU A 133 -2.94 8.09 22.35
C GLU A 133 -3.50 8.14 20.91
N TYR A 134 -3.31 7.06 20.14
CA TYR A 134 -3.65 7.01 18.71
C TYR A 134 -4.63 5.89 18.34
N SER A 135 -4.88 4.91 19.21
CA SER A 135 -5.80 3.82 18.95
C SER A 135 -6.90 3.68 19.99
N TRP A 136 -8.06 3.28 19.50
CA TRP A 136 -9.27 3.09 20.29
C TRP A 136 -10.07 1.92 19.71
N SER A 137 -10.37 0.93 20.53
CA SER A 137 -11.23 -0.19 20.12
C SER A 137 -12.23 -0.54 21.21
N VAL A 138 -13.51 -0.69 20.86
CA VAL A 138 -14.59 -0.96 21.81
C VAL A 138 -15.63 -1.90 21.19
N LEU A 139 -16.14 -2.83 21.99
CA LEU A 139 -17.34 -3.61 21.70
C LEU A 139 -18.47 -3.09 22.59
N GLY A 140 -19.62 -2.75 22.02
CA GLY A 140 -20.84 -2.43 22.75
C GLY A 140 -21.99 -3.34 22.31
N ILE A 141 -22.67 -3.96 23.27
CA ILE A 141 -23.85 -4.80 23.08
C ILE A 141 -25.00 -4.19 23.85
N HIS A 142 -26.17 -4.08 23.20
CA HIS A 142 -27.29 -3.33 23.75
C HIS A 142 -28.57 -4.16 23.86
N ARG A 143 -29.37 -3.85 24.88
CA ARG A 143 -30.72 -4.41 25.09
C ARG A 143 -31.75 -3.30 25.19
N SER A 144 -33.00 -3.65 24.85
CA SER A 144 -34.15 -2.77 25.00
C SER A 144 -34.76 -2.86 26.40
N PRO A 145 -35.69 -1.95 26.78
CA PRO A 145 -36.36 -2.00 28.07
C PRO A 145 -37.21 -3.25 28.32
N GLN A 146 -37.59 -3.98 27.25
CA GLN A 146 -38.37 -5.21 27.38
C GLN A 146 -37.53 -6.41 27.83
N HIS A 147 -36.20 -6.29 27.83
CA HIS A 147 -35.29 -7.36 28.24
C HIS A 147 -34.70 -7.05 29.62
N MET A 148 -34.35 -8.10 30.36
CA MET A 148 -33.66 -7.94 31.64
C MET A 148 -32.24 -7.37 31.44
N PRO A 149 -31.70 -6.63 32.43
CA PRO A 149 -30.29 -6.24 32.45
C PRO A 149 -29.36 -7.45 32.29
N PHE A 150 -28.11 -7.19 31.89
CA PHE A 150 -27.12 -8.26 31.72
C PHE A 150 -26.84 -8.98 33.04
N SER A 151 -26.96 -10.29 33.02
CA SER A 151 -26.69 -11.17 34.14
C SER A 151 -25.19 -11.32 34.39
N MET A 152 -24.80 -11.75 35.59
CA MET A 152 -23.39 -12.01 35.91
C MET A 152 -22.77 -13.07 34.99
N GLN A 153 -23.54 -14.07 34.55
CA GLN A 153 -23.05 -15.10 33.63
C GLN A 153 -22.65 -14.51 32.25
N GLU A 154 -23.43 -13.55 31.75
CA GLU A 154 -23.16 -12.85 30.48
C GLU A 154 -21.99 -11.88 30.61
N LEU A 155 -21.88 -11.18 31.74
CA LEU A 155 -20.72 -10.34 32.03
C LEU A 155 -19.43 -11.17 32.09
N GLU A 156 -19.46 -12.36 32.72
CA GLU A 156 -18.32 -13.28 32.70
C GLU A 156 -18.01 -13.81 31.30
N PHE A 157 -19.01 -14.01 30.44
CA PHE A 157 -18.78 -14.30 29.01
C PHE A 157 -18.02 -13.17 28.32
N PHE A 158 -18.44 -11.90 28.50
CA PHE A 158 -17.70 -10.76 27.95
C PHE A 158 -16.26 -10.69 28.47
N LYS A 159 -16.03 -11.01 29.74
CA LYS A 159 -14.68 -11.08 30.34
C LYS A 159 -13.81 -12.19 29.72
N ARG A 160 -14.40 -13.28 29.23
CA ARG A 160 -13.65 -14.35 28.52
C ARG A 160 -13.41 -13.96 27.06
N ILE A 161 -14.47 -13.59 26.33
CA ILE A 161 -14.40 -13.34 24.89
C ILE A 161 -13.50 -12.15 24.53
N ARG A 162 -13.41 -11.13 25.40
CA ARG A 162 -12.54 -9.97 25.19
C ARG A 162 -11.09 -10.34 24.93
N VAL A 163 -10.60 -11.43 25.53
CA VAL A 163 -9.18 -11.84 25.38
C VAL A 163 -8.92 -12.26 23.94
N HIS A 164 -9.87 -12.97 23.35
CA HIS A 164 -9.80 -13.43 21.97
C HIS A 164 -10.01 -12.28 20.97
N ILE A 165 -10.96 -11.37 21.26
CA ILE A 165 -11.18 -10.19 20.41
C ILE A 165 -9.93 -9.31 20.39
N ARG A 166 -9.35 -9.00 21.56
CA ARG A 166 -8.12 -8.19 21.64
C ARG A 166 -6.95 -8.81 20.88
N ARG A 167 -6.75 -10.13 21.00
CA ARG A 167 -5.70 -10.85 20.26
C ARG A 167 -5.94 -10.78 18.75
N SER A 168 -7.18 -10.96 18.30
CA SER A 168 -7.52 -10.93 16.88
C SER A 168 -7.39 -9.53 16.28
N LEU A 169 -7.76 -8.49 17.03
CA LEU A 169 -7.47 -7.10 16.66
C LEU A 169 -5.98 -6.82 16.56
N GLN A 170 -5.17 -7.35 17.49
CA GLN A 170 -3.71 -7.22 17.41
C GLN A 170 -3.13 -7.92 16.16
N ILE A 171 -3.65 -9.11 15.80
CA ILE A 171 -3.26 -9.82 14.58
C ILE A 171 -3.62 -8.98 13.34
N HIS A 172 -4.87 -8.51 13.24
CA HIS A 172 -5.34 -7.65 12.15
C HIS A 172 -4.47 -6.39 12.02
N LYS A 173 -4.14 -5.75 13.15
CA LYS A 173 -3.25 -4.58 13.21
C LYS A 173 -1.87 -4.90 12.63
N GLN A 174 -1.20 -5.95 13.09
CA GLN A 174 0.12 -6.34 12.56
C GLN A 174 0.07 -6.69 11.07
N LEU A 175 -0.98 -7.39 10.64
CA LEU A 175 -1.17 -7.77 9.24
C LEU A 175 -1.41 -6.54 8.34
N SER A 176 -2.17 -5.56 8.82
CA SER A 176 -2.42 -4.31 8.11
C SER A 176 -1.14 -3.47 7.94
N TYR A 177 -0.27 -3.42 8.94
CA TYR A 177 1.06 -2.78 8.83
C TYR A 177 1.92 -3.47 7.78
N ALA A 178 2.06 -4.80 7.85
CA ALA A 178 2.87 -5.56 6.91
C ALA A 178 2.35 -5.45 5.46
N ARG A 179 1.02 -5.42 5.27
CA ARG A 179 0.40 -5.19 3.95
C ARG A 179 0.71 -3.79 3.41
N ARG A 180 0.67 -2.75 4.24
CA ARG A 180 0.94 -1.36 3.85
C ARG A 180 2.40 -1.14 3.45
N GLU A 181 3.34 -1.65 4.22
CA GLU A 181 4.77 -1.52 3.93
C GLU A 181 5.10 -2.16 2.57
N ASN A 182 4.63 -3.37 2.32
CA ASN A 182 4.79 -4.04 1.03
C ASN A 182 4.15 -3.27 -0.13
N GLN A 183 2.94 -2.72 0.05
CA GLN A 183 2.28 -1.92 -1.00
C GLN A 183 3.07 -0.66 -1.36
N ASN A 184 3.64 0.03 -0.37
CA ASN A 184 4.46 1.21 -0.62
C ASN A 184 5.75 0.85 -1.36
N LEU A 185 6.41 -0.24 -0.98
CA LEU A 185 7.59 -0.75 -1.69
C LEU A 185 7.27 -1.08 -3.15
N TYR A 186 6.16 -1.78 -3.40
CA TYR A 186 5.73 -2.08 -4.77
C TYR A 186 5.38 -0.82 -5.57
N ARG A 187 4.71 0.16 -4.96
CA ARG A 187 4.45 1.46 -5.63
C ARG A 187 5.73 2.22 -5.97
N MET A 188 6.77 2.12 -5.15
CA MET A 188 8.09 2.69 -5.46
C MET A 188 8.73 1.96 -6.64
N LEU A 189 8.69 0.63 -6.67
CA LEU A 189 9.19 -0.17 -7.79
C LEU A 189 8.40 0.06 -9.09
N ASP A 190 7.10 0.34 -8.99
CA ASP A 190 6.24 0.69 -10.12
C ASP A 190 6.52 2.09 -10.69
N ALA A 191 7.17 2.97 -9.92
CA ALA A 191 7.62 4.28 -10.41
C ALA A 191 8.90 4.18 -11.26
N ILE A 192 9.59 3.04 -11.24
CA ILE A 192 10.81 2.80 -12.03
C ILE A 192 10.42 2.54 -13.49
N LYS A 193 11.06 3.26 -14.42
CA LYS A 193 10.81 3.14 -15.87
C LYS A 193 11.41 1.88 -16.51
N VAL A 194 12.18 1.12 -15.74
CA VAL A 194 12.75 -0.19 -16.11
C VAL A 194 11.81 -1.29 -15.64
N GLY A 195 11.59 -2.30 -16.49
CA GLY A 195 10.87 -3.50 -16.10
C GLY A 195 11.74 -4.38 -15.19
N ILE A 196 11.27 -4.66 -13.97
CA ILE A 196 11.96 -5.52 -13.01
C ILE A 196 11.19 -6.83 -12.87
N ILE A 197 11.89 -7.95 -13.01
CA ILE A 197 11.38 -9.31 -12.84
C ILE A 197 12.28 -10.04 -11.86
N LEU A 198 11.70 -10.60 -10.79
CA LEU A 198 12.41 -11.48 -9.86
C LEU A 198 12.08 -12.93 -10.19
N ILE A 199 13.10 -13.77 -10.35
CA ILE A 199 12.95 -15.21 -10.60
C ILE A 199 13.66 -16.04 -9.54
N ASP A 200 13.15 -17.25 -9.29
CA ASP A 200 13.78 -18.24 -8.43
C ASP A 200 14.80 -19.13 -9.17
N GLU A 201 15.34 -20.13 -8.46
CA GLU A 201 16.34 -21.05 -9.01
C GLU A 201 15.80 -21.90 -10.19
N GLN A 202 14.48 -22.11 -10.28
CA GLN A 202 13.83 -22.80 -11.40
C GLN A 202 13.39 -21.86 -12.53
N ARG A 203 13.74 -20.56 -12.46
CA ARG A 203 13.32 -19.48 -13.37
C ARG A 203 11.84 -19.14 -13.28
N SER A 204 11.17 -19.55 -12.22
CA SER A 204 9.77 -19.21 -11.98
C SER A 204 9.68 -17.76 -11.54
N VAL A 205 8.80 -17.00 -12.17
CA VAL A 205 8.59 -15.59 -11.83
C VAL A 205 7.95 -15.48 -10.44
N ARG A 206 8.61 -14.73 -9.55
CA ARG A 206 8.15 -14.46 -8.18
C ARG A 206 7.63 -13.05 -8.01
N TYR A 207 8.13 -12.12 -8.81
CA TYR A 207 7.67 -10.74 -8.81
C TYR A 207 7.90 -10.09 -10.18
N THR A 208 7.02 -9.15 -10.52
CA THR A 208 7.16 -8.24 -11.66
C THR A 208 6.64 -6.87 -11.24
N ASN A 209 7.38 -5.79 -11.50
CA ASN A 209 6.77 -4.45 -11.42
C ASN A 209 5.82 -4.21 -12.59
N LYS A 210 4.98 -3.18 -12.49
CA LYS A 210 4.02 -2.81 -13.53
C LYS A 210 4.68 -2.62 -14.90
N ARG A 211 5.85 -1.99 -14.93
CA ARG A 211 6.60 -1.76 -16.17
C ARG A 211 7.02 -3.06 -16.86
N ALA A 212 7.50 -4.05 -16.11
CA ALA A 212 7.82 -5.38 -16.66
C ALA A 212 6.59 -6.06 -17.23
N GLN A 213 5.45 -5.99 -16.54
CA GLN A 213 4.19 -6.57 -17.02
C GLN A 213 3.77 -5.95 -18.36
N GLU A 214 3.77 -4.61 -18.45
CA GLU A 214 3.46 -3.88 -19.68
C GLU A 214 4.40 -4.26 -20.82
N MET A 215 5.72 -4.30 -20.55
CA MET A 215 6.72 -4.66 -21.55
C MET A 215 6.55 -6.11 -22.02
N MET A 216 6.33 -7.05 -21.10
CA MET A 216 6.10 -8.47 -21.45
C MET A 216 4.83 -8.64 -22.29
N GLN A 217 3.74 -7.98 -21.92
CA GLN A 217 2.47 -8.04 -22.66
C GLN A 217 2.58 -7.44 -24.07
N ARG A 218 3.25 -6.29 -24.20
CA ARG A 218 3.37 -5.57 -25.48
C ARG A 218 4.40 -6.21 -26.40
N SER A 219 5.60 -6.47 -25.90
CA SER A 219 6.74 -6.89 -26.73
C SER A 219 6.81 -8.39 -26.93
N LYS A 220 6.25 -9.20 -26.02
CA LYS A 220 6.40 -10.67 -26.01
C LYS A 220 7.87 -11.15 -26.07
N VAL A 221 8.81 -10.33 -25.55
CA VAL A 221 10.23 -10.70 -25.42
C VAL A 221 10.43 -11.93 -24.52
N PHE A 222 9.50 -12.12 -23.58
CA PHE A 222 9.45 -13.26 -22.68
C PHE A 222 8.17 -14.08 -22.85
N GLU A 223 8.31 -15.38 -22.72
CA GLU A 223 7.21 -16.34 -22.61
C GLU A 223 7.24 -17.03 -21.25
N LEU A 224 6.06 -17.29 -20.69
CA LEU A 224 5.89 -18.06 -19.46
C LEU A 224 5.27 -19.42 -19.79
N ASP A 225 5.86 -20.48 -19.26
CA ASP A 225 5.26 -21.82 -19.35
C ASP A 225 4.11 -22.00 -18.34
N ARG A 226 3.46 -23.17 -18.36
CA ARG A 226 2.36 -23.52 -17.44
C ARG A 226 2.76 -23.54 -15.95
N TYR A 227 4.05 -23.52 -15.66
CA TYR A 227 4.61 -23.49 -14.31
C TYR A 227 5.14 -22.09 -13.93
N GLY A 228 4.94 -21.08 -14.80
CA GLY A 228 5.39 -19.72 -14.58
C GLY A 228 6.89 -19.51 -14.82
N ARG A 229 7.57 -20.43 -15.51
CA ARG A 229 9.00 -20.30 -15.82
C ARG A 229 9.22 -19.40 -17.02
N ILE A 230 10.13 -18.44 -16.87
CA ILE A 230 10.45 -17.48 -17.91
C ILE A 230 11.43 -18.04 -18.94
N SER A 231 11.13 -17.77 -20.20
CA SER A 231 11.98 -18.05 -21.36
C SER A 231 11.94 -16.88 -22.32
N THR A 232 12.94 -16.79 -23.20
CA THR A 232 13.00 -15.79 -24.28
C THR A 232 13.03 -16.51 -25.63
N LEU A 233 13.11 -15.76 -26.73
CA LEU A 233 13.21 -16.33 -28.06
C LEU A 233 14.36 -17.35 -28.16
N ARG A 234 14.15 -18.42 -28.92
CA ARG A 234 15.10 -19.55 -29.06
C ARG A 234 16.53 -19.11 -29.39
N VAL A 235 16.68 -18.05 -30.17
CA VAL A 235 17.99 -17.48 -30.55
C VAL A 235 18.77 -16.90 -29.38
N HIS A 236 18.09 -16.48 -28.31
CA HIS A 236 18.69 -15.88 -27.11
C HIS A 236 18.68 -16.81 -25.90
N GLN A 237 17.87 -17.88 -25.94
CA GLN A 237 17.60 -18.75 -24.79
C GLN A 237 18.86 -19.33 -24.15
N GLN A 238 19.83 -19.81 -24.93
CA GLN A 238 21.06 -20.40 -24.38
C GLN A 238 21.88 -19.37 -23.59
N ARG A 239 22.04 -18.15 -24.13
CA ARG A 239 22.78 -17.08 -23.45
C ARG A 239 22.03 -16.59 -22.21
N PHE A 240 20.71 -16.49 -22.29
CA PHE A 240 19.85 -16.12 -21.16
C PHE A 240 19.99 -17.11 -19.99
N GLU A 241 19.94 -18.41 -20.27
CA GLU A 241 20.14 -19.46 -19.25
C GLU A 241 21.54 -19.43 -18.64
N GLN A 242 22.57 -19.17 -19.45
CA GLN A 242 23.94 -19.02 -18.96
C GLN A 242 24.08 -17.85 -17.98
N LEU A 243 23.50 -16.68 -18.31
CA LEU A 243 23.54 -15.51 -17.44
C LEU A 243 22.78 -15.77 -16.13
N ILE A 244 21.60 -16.37 -16.18
CA ILE A 244 20.83 -16.72 -14.97
C ILE A 244 21.61 -17.70 -14.11
N HIS A 245 22.15 -18.78 -14.70
CA HIS A 245 22.92 -19.77 -13.96
C HIS A 245 24.16 -19.14 -13.31
N SER A 246 24.86 -18.24 -14.02
CA SER A 246 25.98 -17.49 -13.44
C SER A 246 25.54 -16.62 -12.27
N ALA A 247 24.35 -16.03 -12.32
CA ALA A 247 23.83 -15.15 -11.28
C ALA A 247 23.31 -15.89 -10.04
N GLN A 248 22.95 -17.17 -10.17
CA GLN A 248 22.53 -18.03 -9.06
C GLN A 248 23.70 -18.59 -8.26
N LEU A 249 24.87 -18.74 -8.90
CA LEU A 249 26.09 -19.16 -8.22
C LEU A 249 26.60 -17.99 -7.38
N ASP A 250 26.48 -18.11 -6.05
CA ASP A 250 26.97 -17.14 -5.08
C ASP A 250 28.37 -16.63 -5.46
N GLY A 251 28.61 -15.32 -5.30
CA GLY A 251 29.85 -14.62 -5.69
C GLY A 251 31.14 -15.05 -4.98
N SER A 252 31.19 -16.27 -4.45
CA SER A 252 32.34 -16.92 -3.81
C SER A 252 33.42 -17.40 -4.79
N LEU A 253 33.21 -17.26 -6.11
CA LEU A 253 34.23 -17.51 -7.13
C LEU A 253 34.73 -16.17 -7.74
N PRO A 254 35.92 -15.67 -7.34
CA PRO A 254 36.41 -14.32 -7.68
C PRO A 254 36.86 -14.13 -9.15
N LYS A 255 36.43 -14.99 -10.09
CA LYS A 255 36.94 -15.00 -11.48
C LYS A 255 35.89 -15.14 -12.60
N HIS A 256 34.59 -15.17 -12.29
CA HIS A 256 33.55 -15.21 -13.32
C HIS A 256 32.73 -13.92 -13.30
N GLU A 257 32.40 -13.39 -14.49
CA GLU A 257 31.36 -12.38 -14.65
C GLU A 257 30.05 -12.99 -14.12
N VAL A 258 29.56 -12.49 -12.98
CA VAL A 258 28.35 -12.99 -12.32
C VAL A 258 27.18 -12.16 -12.83
N GLY A 259 26.24 -12.80 -13.54
CA GLY A 259 25.20 -12.09 -14.27
C GLY A 259 25.75 -11.47 -15.57
N GLY A 260 25.10 -10.41 -16.05
CA GLY A 260 25.58 -9.65 -17.21
C GLY A 260 24.48 -9.02 -18.04
N VAL A 261 24.90 -8.32 -19.10
CA VAL A 261 24.00 -7.60 -20.01
C VAL A 261 23.93 -8.34 -21.36
N MET A 262 22.73 -8.43 -21.92
CA MET A 262 22.52 -8.94 -23.28
C MET A 262 21.44 -8.15 -24.03
N PRO A 263 21.58 -7.98 -25.35
CA PRO A 263 20.47 -7.56 -26.17
C PRO A 263 19.48 -8.72 -26.32
N VAL A 264 18.19 -8.41 -26.22
CA VAL A 264 17.09 -9.31 -26.56
C VAL A 264 16.18 -8.62 -27.57
N TYR A 265 15.60 -9.41 -28.46
CA TYR A 265 14.72 -8.90 -29.50
C TYR A 265 13.34 -9.52 -29.35
N ASN A 266 12.30 -8.81 -29.79
CA ASN A 266 11.00 -9.42 -30.00
C ASN A 266 10.89 -10.04 -31.41
N SER A 267 9.74 -10.65 -31.70
CA SER A 267 9.46 -11.23 -33.02
C SER A 267 9.41 -10.21 -34.17
N GLU A 268 9.23 -8.92 -33.84
CA GLU A 268 9.17 -7.80 -34.80
C GLU A 268 10.54 -7.15 -35.04
N GLY A 269 11.58 -7.59 -34.30
CA GLY A 269 12.94 -7.06 -34.41
C GLY A 269 13.22 -5.82 -33.54
N GLU A 270 12.29 -5.40 -32.69
CA GLU A 270 12.55 -4.36 -31.68
C GLU A 270 13.59 -4.86 -30.66
N GLN A 271 14.55 -4.00 -30.33
CA GLN A 271 15.66 -4.31 -29.43
C GLN A 271 15.38 -3.81 -28.01
N PHE A 272 15.71 -4.66 -27.04
CA PHE A 272 15.68 -4.36 -25.62
C PHE A 272 17.01 -4.74 -24.99
N MET A 273 17.35 -4.04 -23.91
CA MET A 273 18.47 -4.37 -23.05
C MET A 273 17.96 -5.20 -21.88
N LEU A 274 18.57 -6.36 -21.67
CA LEU A 274 18.32 -7.22 -20.54
C LEU A 274 19.57 -7.31 -19.67
N THR A 275 19.43 -6.88 -18.42
CA THR A 275 20.46 -7.03 -17.38
C THR A 275 20.04 -8.14 -16.43
N VAL A 276 20.96 -9.06 -16.15
CA VAL A 276 20.77 -10.19 -15.24
C VAL A 276 21.69 -9.99 -14.05
N THR A 277 21.13 -9.77 -12.87
CA THR A 277 21.90 -9.43 -11.66
C THR A 277 21.57 -10.39 -10.51
N PRO A 278 22.58 -10.90 -9.78
CA PRO A 278 22.35 -11.68 -8.56
C PRO A 278 21.61 -10.87 -7.52
N PHE A 279 20.58 -11.46 -6.89
CA PHE A 279 19.89 -10.78 -5.80
C PHE A 279 20.79 -10.60 -4.57
N SER A 280 21.77 -11.50 -4.35
CA SER A 280 22.71 -11.44 -3.22
C SER A 280 23.58 -10.18 -3.20
N ARG A 281 23.85 -9.56 -4.35
CA ARG A 281 24.58 -8.27 -4.43
C ARG A 281 23.74 -7.07 -4.00
N MET A 282 22.42 -7.22 -3.93
CA MET A 282 21.49 -6.17 -3.51
C MET A 282 21.23 -6.21 -1.99
N ASN A 283 21.68 -7.26 -1.30
CA ASN A 283 21.56 -7.42 0.14
C ASN A 283 22.85 -6.97 0.84
N SER A 284 22.94 -5.71 1.24
CA SER A 284 23.96 -5.26 2.22
C SER A 284 23.62 -5.65 3.67
N MET A 285 22.41 -6.18 3.91
CA MET A 285 21.93 -6.59 5.23
C MET A 285 21.92 -8.12 5.33
N ALA A 286 22.87 -8.65 6.11
CA ALA A 286 23.11 -10.07 6.33
C ALA A 286 22.01 -10.82 7.14
N ASP A 287 20.87 -10.18 7.44
CA ASP A 287 19.88 -10.73 8.39
C ASP A 287 18.72 -11.53 7.76
N LEU A 288 18.64 -11.61 6.43
CA LEU A 288 17.67 -12.48 5.72
C LEU A 288 18.27 -13.84 5.31
N SER A 289 19.32 -14.28 6.00
CA SER A 289 20.06 -15.54 5.76
C SER A 289 19.25 -16.84 5.97
N GLN A 290 17.92 -16.77 6.08
CA GLN A 290 17.05 -17.95 6.14
C GLN A 290 16.46 -18.37 4.79
N SER A 291 16.49 -17.55 3.74
CA SER A 291 16.04 -17.99 2.42
C SER A 291 17.17 -18.71 1.66
N LYS A 292 17.14 -20.05 1.64
CA LYS A 292 18.00 -20.91 0.81
C LYS A 292 17.79 -20.75 -0.72
N HIS A 293 16.99 -19.79 -1.17
CA HIS A 293 16.61 -19.63 -2.58
C HIS A 293 17.51 -18.59 -3.24
N ALA A 294 18.18 -18.99 -4.31
CA ALA A 294 19.02 -18.10 -5.12
C ALA A 294 18.12 -17.33 -6.09
N TYR A 295 17.72 -16.12 -5.70
CA TYR A 295 16.96 -15.23 -6.57
C TYR A 295 17.86 -14.50 -7.57
N VAL A 296 17.31 -14.26 -8.76
CA VAL A 296 17.94 -13.45 -9.82
C VAL A 296 16.99 -12.32 -10.21
N VAL A 297 17.55 -11.13 -10.38
CA VAL A 297 16.83 -9.96 -10.88
C VAL A 297 17.10 -9.83 -12.37
N LEU A 298 16.03 -9.75 -13.15
CA LEU A 298 16.07 -9.40 -14.56
C LEU A 298 15.54 -7.96 -14.70
N SER A 299 16.35 -7.09 -15.28
CA SER A 299 15.99 -5.71 -15.59
C SER A 299 15.90 -5.55 -17.10
N ILE A 300 14.73 -5.16 -17.62
CA ILE A 300 14.48 -4.97 -19.04
C ILE A 300 14.15 -3.50 -19.35
N SER A 301 14.83 -2.93 -20.34
CA SER A 301 14.56 -1.58 -20.84
C SER A 301 14.63 -1.50 -22.37
N GLU A 302 13.97 -0.50 -22.94
CA GLU A 302 14.01 -0.21 -24.38
C GLU A 302 15.30 0.54 -24.72
N THR A 303 16.00 0.19 -25.80
CA THR A 303 17.28 0.83 -26.19
C THR A 303 17.11 2.10 -27.04
N GLY A 304 15.88 2.60 -27.17
CA GLY A 304 15.53 3.77 -28.00
C GLY A 304 14.57 4.73 -27.32
N GLN A 305 14.50 4.71 -25.99
CA GLN A 305 13.61 5.58 -25.23
C GLN A 305 14.09 7.04 -25.36
N LYS A 306 13.14 7.97 -25.55
CA LYS A 306 13.44 9.40 -25.65
C LYS A 306 13.80 9.95 -24.29
N TYR A 307 14.91 10.64 -24.20
CA TYR A 307 15.30 11.38 -23.01
C TYR A 307 14.34 12.56 -22.78
N THR A 308 13.87 12.70 -21.53
CA THR A 308 13.06 13.83 -21.10
C THR A 308 13.89 14.70 -20.15
N LEU A 309 14.00 15.99 -20.45
CA LEU A 309 14.78 16.92 -19.63
C LEU A 309 13.95 17.52 -18.49
N ALA A 310 14.62 17.85 -17.38
CA ALA A 310 14.00 18.51 -16.23
C ALA A 310 13.66 19.98 -16.52
N ALA A 311 12.52 20.21 -17.18
CA ALA A 311 12.10 21.53 -17.66
C ALA A 311 12.09 22.62 -16.58
N ALA A 312 11.51 22.34 -15.40
CA ALA A 312 11.47 23.30 -14.29
C ALA A 312 12.87 23.67 -13.82
N PHE A 313 13.73 22.66 -13.61
CA PHE A 313 15.12 22.86 -13.20
C PHE A 313 15.91 23.67 -14.22
N LEU A 314 15.84 23.33 -15.51
CA LEU A 314 16.58 24.03 -16.56
C LEU A 314 16.15 25.50 -16.70
N LYS A 315 14.86 25.79 -16.55
CA LYS A 315 14.33 27.16 -16.59
C LYS A 315 14.77 27.97 -15.37
N GLU A 316 14.75 27.39 -14.17
CA GLU A 316 15.10 28.09 -12.93
C GLU A 316 16.62 28.23 -12.75
N ALA A 317 17.39 27.17 -12.94
CA ALA A 317 18.83 27.14 -12.69
C ALA A 317 19.64 27.86 -13.79
N TYR A 318 19.19 27.81 -15.05
CA TYR A 318 19.92 28.39 -16.19
C TYR A 318 19.17 29.52 -16.90
N GLY A 319 17.94 29.85 -16.48
CA GLY A 319 17.15 30.89 -17.13
C GLY A 319 16.79 30.56 -18.59
N LEU A 320 16.68 29.27 -18.94
CA LEU A 320 16.26 28.90 -20.29
C LEU A 320 14.81 29.34 -20.53
N SER A 321 14.56 29.89 -21.71
CA SER A 321 13.20 30.14 -22.20
C SER A 321 12.55 28.83 -22.63
N THR A 322 11.22 28.82 -22.79
CA THR A 322 10.49 27.65 -23.31
C THR A 322 11.06 27.18 -24.65
N ARG A 323 11.41 28.11 -25.54
CA ARG A 323 11.96 27.78 -26.87
C ARG A 323 13.37 27.20 -26.80
N GLU A 324 14.21 27.71 -25.91
CA GLU A 324 15.55 27.15 -25.68
C GLU A 324 15.47 25.75 -25.07
N PHE A 325 14.52 25.52 -24.16
CA PHE A 325 14.24 24.19 -23.62
C PHE A 325 13.80 23.20 -24.70
N GLU A 326 12.84 23.57 -25.57
CA GLU A 326 12.40 22.74 -26.70
C GLU A 326 13.59 22.34 -27.60
N ILE A 327 14.50 23.28 -27.88
CA ILE A 327 15.71 23.00 -28.67
C ILE A 327 16.62 22.01 -27.94
N CYS A 328 16.86 22.19 -26.63
CA CYS A 328 17.65 21.25 -25.84
C CYS A 328 17.03 19.84 -25.81
N GLU A 329 15.71 19.73 -25.74
CA GLU A 329 14.98 18.46 -25.70
C GLU A 329 15.08 17.71 -27.03
N LEU A 330 14.91 18.39 -28.17
CA LEU A 330 15.13 17.78 -29.48
C LEU A 330 16.60 17.40 -29.69
N PHE A 331 17.51 18.24 -29.21
CA PHE A 331 18.95 18.02 -29.31
C PHE A 331 19.43 16.79 -28.53
N VAL A 332 19.01 16.61 -27.27
CA VAL A 332 19.38 15.42 -26.46
C VAL A 332 18.83 14.12 -27.06
N ASN A 333 17.73 14.21 -27.81
CA ASN A 333 17.13 13.10 -28.56
C ASN A 333 17.74 12.88 -29.94
N GLY A 334 18.92 13.45 -30.22
CA GLY A 334 19.74 13.13 -31.38
C GLY A 334 19.46 13.95 -32.64
N MET A 335 18.56 14.94 -32.59
CA MET A 335 18.30 15.79 -33.76
C MET A 335 19.45 16.76 -34.01
N ASN A 336 19.83 16.91 -35.27
CA ASN A 336 20.77 17.94 -35.70
C ASN A 336 20.09 19.32 -35.85
N LEU A 337 20.86 20.39 -35.96
CA LEU A 337 20.32 21.77 -36.00
C LEU A 337 19.39 22.04 -37.19
N GLY A 338 19.58 21.34 -38.32
CA GLY A 338 18.69 21.43 -39.48
C GLY A 338 17.33 20.80 -39.20
N GLU A 339 17.35 19.59 -38.66
CA GLU A 339 16.13 18.86 -38.25
C GLU A 339 15.34 19.63 -37.18
N ILE A 340 16.05 20.25 -36.22
CA ILE A 340 15.42 21.12 -35.20
C ILE A 340 14.78 22.34 -35.86
N ALA A 341 15.43 22.95 -36.86
CA ALA A 341 14.89 24.09 -37.58
C ALA A 341 13.59 23.72 -38.31
N GLU A 342 13.57 22.58 -39.00
CA GLU A 342 12.38 22.06 -39.67
C GLU A 342 11.27 21.74 -38.68
N THR A 343 11.57 20.99 -37.60
CA THR A 343 10.62 20.55 -36.58
C THR A 343 9.95 21.71 -35.86
N LEU A 344 10.72 22.78 -35.57
CA LEU A 344 10.22 23.95 -34.85
C LEU A 344 9.72 25.06 -35.79
N HIS A 345 9.72 24.84 -37.11
CA HIS A 345 9.40 25.84 -38.13
C HIS A 345 10.22 27.15 -37.98
N LEU A 346 11.52 26.99 -37.75
CA LEU A 346 12.50 28.08 -37.63
C LEU A 346 13.47 28.04 -38.80
N THR A 347 14.15 29.16 -39.04
CA THR A 347 15.30 29.16 -39.94
C THR A 347 16.52 28.57 -39.22
N LEU A 348 17.44 27.95 -39.98
CA LEU A 348 18.69 27.43 -39.43
C LEU A 348 19.51 28.53 -38.72
N SER A 349 19.45 29.77 -39.21
CA SER A 349 20.10 30.91 -38.56
C SER A 349 19.46 31.24 -37.21
N SER A 350 18.12 31.18 -37.10
CA SER A 350 17.41 31.35 -35.83
C SER A 350 17.82 30.27 -34.81
N VAL A 351 17.86 28.99 -35.22
CA VAL A 351 18.29 27.89 -34.34
C VAL A 351 19.73 28.09 -33.87
N ARG A 352 20.65 28.49 -34.76
CA ARG A 352 22.04 28.81 -34.38
C ARG A 352 22.12 29.94 -33.35
N THR A 353 21.27 30.97 -33.47
CA THR A 353 21.19 32.04 -32.47
C THR A 353 20.71 31.50 -31.12
N TYR A 354 19.67 30.67 -31.09
CA TYR A 354 19.21 30.03 -29.85
C TYR A 354 20.28 29.16 -29.21
N VAL A 355 20.99 28.32 -29.98
CA VAL A 355 22.07 27.47 -29.47
C VAL A 355 23.22 28.30 -28.89
N LYS A 356 23.56 29.43 -29.53
CA LYS A 356 24.55 30.37 -28.98
C LYS A 356 24.10 30.94 -27.64
N ASN A 357 22.82 31.28 -27.49
CA ASN A 357 22.28 31.76 -26.23
C ASN A 357 22.26 30.65 -25.16
N ILE A 358 21.89 29.42 -25.53
CA ILE A 358 21.94 28.24 -24.65
C ILE A 358 23.36 28.01 -24.15
N TYR A 359 24.37 28.08 -25.02
CA TYR A 359 25.78 27.97 -24.63
C TYR A 359 26.18 29.05 -23.61
N GLY A 360 25.75 30.29 -23.82
CA GLY A 360 25.99 31.37 -22.86
C GLY A 360 25.34 31.12 -21.50
N LYS A 361 24.07 30.69 -21.50
CA LYS A 361 23.29 30.43 -20.28
C LYS A 361 23.78 29.21 -19.50
N MET A 362 24.07 28.11 -20.19
CA MET A 362 24.53 26.85 -19.60
C MET A 362 26.05 26.78 -19.45
N ARG A 363 26.78 27.83 -19.85
CA ARG A 363 28.24 27.93 -19.85
C ARG A 363 28.89 26.71 -20.51
N CYS A 364 28.52 26.46 -21.75
CA CYS A 364 29.08 25.37 -22.57
C CYS A 364 29.86 25.96 -23.73
N ASN A 365 30.96 25.31 -24.10
CA ASN A 365 31.82 25.74 -25.20
C ASN A 365 31.74 24.82 -26.41
N SER A 366 31.04 23.69 -26.31
CA SER A 366 30.88 22.73 -27.39
C SER A 366 29.54 21.99 -27.34
N GLN A 367 29.20 21.38 -28.46
CA GLN A 367 28.03 20.50 -28.59
C GLN A 367 28.14 19.28 -27.65
N ALA A 368 29.33 18.71 -27.52
CA ALA A 368 29.60 17.59 -26.63
C ALA A 368 29.44 17.97 -25.15
N GLU A 369 29.91 19.16 -24.76
CA GLU A 369 29.75 19.67 -23.39
C GLU A 369 28.28 19.94 -23.05
N LEU A 370 27.53 20.53 -23.98
CA LEU A 370 26.09 20.72 -23.82
C LEU A 370 25.38 19.37 -23.65
N MET A 371 25.68 18.40 -24.51
CA MET A 371 25.10 17.05 -24.43
C MET A 371 25.38 16.40 -23.07
N HIS A 372 26.63 16.41 -22.62
CA HIS A 372 27.02 15.84 -21.34
C HIS A 372 26.26 16.47 -20.16
N LYS A 373 26.11 17.80 -20.13
CA LYS A 373 25.34 18.49 -19.08
C LYS A 373 23.86 18.14 -19.13
N LEU A 374 23.27 18.11 -20.32
CA LEU A 374 21.86 17.78 -20.49
C LEU A 374 21.54 16.33 -20.08
N MET A 375 22.43 15.38 -20.36
CA MET A 375 22.27 13.98 -19.92
C MET A 375 22.14 13.85 -18.40
N GLY A 376 22.94 14.61 -17.63
CA GLY A 376 22.83 14.67 -16.17
C GLY A 376 21.59 15.41 -15.65
N MET A 377 20.73 15.96 -16.52
CA MET A 377 19.50 16.68 -16.19
C MET A 377 18.26 16.01 -16.79
N THR A 378 18.37 14.75 -17.17
CA THR A 378 17.26 13.91 -17.60
C THR A 378 16.48 13.39 -16.39
N ILE A 379 15.17 13.17 -16.55
CA ILE A 379 14.29 12.65 -15.47
C ILE A 379 14.11 11.12 -15.64
N GLU A 380 15.19 10.42 -15.98
CA GLU A 380 15.16 8.96 -16.13
C GLU A 380 16.09 8.36 -15.09
N PHE A 381 15.53 7.62 -14.12
CA PHE A 381 16.34 6.78 -13.25
C PHE A 381 16.94 5.67 -14.13
N GLU A 382 18.21 5.83 -14.48
CA GLU A 382 18.99 4.86 -15.23
C GLU A 382 19.29 3.62 -14.37
N HIS A 383 19.54 2.50 -15.05
CA HIS A 383 19.97 1.24 -14.45
C HIS A 383 21.13 1.47 -13.48
N ILE A 384 21.04 0.87 -12.29
CA ILE A 384 22.19 0.74 -11.40
C ILE A 384 22.92 -0.54 -11.83
N ASP A 385 24.08 -0.37 -12.46
CA ASP A 385 25.02 -1.46 -12.79
C ASP A 385 25.65 -2.10 -11.54
#